data_AF-A0A8B6BRX5-F1
#
_entry.id   AF-A0A8B6BRX5-F1
#
_cell.length_a   1.000
_cell.length_b   1.000
_cell.length_c   1.000
_cell.angle_alpha   90.00
_cell.angle_beta   90.00
_cell.angle_gamma   90.00
#
_symmetry.space_group_name_H-M   'P 1'
#
loop_
_entity.id
_entity.type
_entity.pdbx_description
1 polymer ?
#
loop_
_entity_poly.entity_id
_entity_poly.type
_entity_poly.pdbx_seq_one_letter_code
_entity_poly.pdbx_strand_id
1 'polypeptide(L)'
;MSTTKQNLLRALNEYPSSYHLTSMPSETTHTLTVPLIWPNGTFSLYQPVSGCPNSHIMFETGWRYHDDEDTTQNNSWSSGHHLAGDTHNKVDSKFYFCTQVSSIAGVYHRNWPVGNYCILKYGTCPSGFNEGSINWDDENSANKKGGTLPSGTYEASDTIIYYCCRSDGLNANKVFFPLDKPFYLLKFTGDCQQVYGMTVQEEFFQFDDQNTNNHGSCHGAHPYDTGCDKDQNLHFCYYEADHQNSVIFG
;
A
#
# COMPACT_ATOMS: atom_id res chain seq x y z
N MET A 1 25.85 6.22 18.23
CA MET A 1 25.53 6.66 16.85
C MET A 1 25.84 5.52 15.91
N SER A 2 24.98 5.20 14.94
CA SER A 2 25.18 4.07 14.01
C SER A 2 26.46 4.22 13.19
N THR A 3 27.24 3.14 13.07
CA THR A 3 28.49 3.04 12.29
C THR A 3 28.31 3.56 10.86
N THR A 4 27.13 3.36 10.27
CA THR A 4 26.78 3.87 8.93
C THR A 4 26.81 5.39 8.87
N LYS A 5 26.32 6.09 9.91
CA LYS A 5 26.35 7.55 9.99
C LYS A 5 27.79 8.07 10.06
N GLN A 6 28.64 7.44 10.87
CA GLN A 6 30.06 7.83 10.97
C GLN A 6 30.82 7.58 9.66
N ASN A 7 30.56 6.45 9.00
CA ASN A 7 31.19 6.13 7.72
C ASN A 7 30.74 7.10 6.61
N LEU A 8 29.46 7.49 6.58
CA LEU A 8 28.96 8.49 5.64
C LEU A 8 29.60 9.86 5.87
N LEU A 9 29.66 10.31 7.13
CA LEU A 9 30.27 11.60 7.48
C LEU A 9 31.76 11.63 7.11
N ARG A 10 32.47 10.52 7.33
CA ARG A 10 33.87 10.40 6.95
C ARG A 10 34.04 10.45 5.42
N ALA A 11 33.24 9.68 4.68
CA ALA A 11 33.27 9.69 3.22
C ALA A 11 32.96 11.08 2.64
N LEU A 12 31.98 11.79 3.19
CA LEU A 12 31.63 13.16 2.77
C LEU A 12 32.76 14.17 3.04
N ASN A 13 33.49 14.00 4.14
CA ASN A 13 34.64 14.86 4.46
C ASN A 13 35.87 14.56 3.59
N GLU A 14 36.09 13.30 3.20
CA GLU A 14 37.26 12.89 2.40
C GLU A 14 37.05 13.12 0.89
N TYR A 15 35.80 13.12 0.41
CA TYR A 15 35.43 13.25 -1.01
C TYR A 15 36.00 14.48 -1.74
N PRO A 16 36.02 15.70 -1.18
CA PRO A 16 36.58 16.87 -1.86
C PRO A 16 38.09 16.75 -2.12
N SER A 17 38.80 16.13 -1.17
CA SER A 17 40.25 15.95 -1.24
C SER A 17 40.66 14.86 -2.23
N SER A 18 39.86 13.79 -2.36
CA SER A 18 40.16 12.68 -3.29
C SER A 18 39.95 13.03 -4.76
N TYR A 19 39.17 14.07 -5.07
CA TYR A 19 38.83 14.47 -6.43
C TYR A 19 39.40 15.83 -6.86
N HIS A 20 40.35 16.40 -6.09
CA HIS A 20 40.95 17.71 -6.38
C HIS A 20 39.91 18.84 -6.60
N LEU A 21 38.80 18.79 -5.88
CA LEU A 21 37.81 19.87 -5.90
C LEU A 21 38.40 21.06 -5.14
N THR A 22 38.80 22.11 -5.88
CA THR A 22 39.50 23.30 -5.35
C THR A 22 38.58 24.28 -4.63
N SER A 23 37.28 24.02 -4.58
CA SER A 23 36.30 24.80 -3.82
C SER A 23 35.90 24.05 -2.56
N MET A 24 36.09 24.68 -1.39
CA MET A 24 35.31 24.30 -0.21
C MET A 24 33.82 24.47 -0.57
N PRO A 25 32.95 23.47 -0.30
CA PRO A 25 31.52 23.68 -0.45
C PRO A 25 31.12 24.85 0.46
N SER A 26 30.57 25.89 -0.16
CA SER A 26 30.04 27.06 0.55
C SER A 26 29.04 26.59 1.60
N GLU A 27 29.15 27.06 2.85
CA GLU A 27 28.16 26.82 3.92
C GLU A 27 26.76 27.37 3.57
N THR A 28 26.62 28.12 2.47
CA THR A 28 25.33 28.53 1.93
C THR A 28 24.69 27.45 1.06
N THR A 29 23.80 26.69 1.71
CA THR A 29 22.48 26.24 1.18
C THR A 29 22.45 25.33 -0.04
N HIS A 30 23.35 24.36 -0.17
CA HIS A 30 23.04 23.20 -1.01
C HIS A 30 22.37 22.13 -0.14
N THR A 31 21.13 22.39 0.26
CA THR A 31 20.26 21.35 0.82
C THR A 31 20.05 20.31 -0.27
N LEU A 32 20.62 19.11 -0.08
CA LEU A 32 20.32 17.96 -0.91
C LEU A 32 18.86 17.54 -0.67
N THR A 33 17.95 18.04 -1.49
CA THR A 33 16.54 17.65 -1.48
C THR A 33 16.40 16.34 -2.25
N VAL A 34 16.40 15.22 -1.52
CA VAL A 34 16.06 13.92 -2.11
C VAL A 34 14.53 13.86 -2.22
N PRO A 35 13.94 13.79 -3.42
CA PRO A 35 12.49 13.70 -3.55
C PRO A 35 12.01 12.40 -2.89
N LEU A 36 10.98 12.53 -2.05
CA LEU A 36 10.34 11.39 -1.42
C LEU A 36 9.39 10.77 -2.44
N ILE A 37 9.91 9.84 -3.24
CA ILE A 37 9.17 9.12 -4.28
C ILE A 37 8.78 7.72 -3.82
N TRP A 38 7.75 7.15 -4.46
CA TRP A 38 7.36 5.76 -4.25
C TRP A 38 8.53 4.81 -4.57
N PRO A 39 8.68 3.71 -3.81
CA PRO A 39 9.76 2.76 -4.04
C PRO A 39 9.68 2.09 -5.42
N ASN A 40 10.82 1.55 -5.85
CA ASN A 40 10.94 0.84 -7.11
C ASN A 40 10.05 -0.41 -7.13
N GLY A 41 9.37 -0.60 -8.26
CA GLY A 41 8.61 -1.79 -8.59
C GLY A 41 7.35 -1.42 -9.35
N THR A 42 6.60 -2.45 -9.67
CA THR A 42 5.21 -2.31 -10.10
C THR A 42 4.33 -2.89 -9.01
N PHE A 43 3.24 -2.21 -8.68
CA PHE A 43 2.37 -2.58 -7.56
C PHE A 43 1.04 -1.86 -7.69
N SER A 44 0.07 -2.30 -6.90
CA SER A 44 -1.21 -1.62 -6.74
C SER A 44 -1.45 -1.26 -5.28
N LEU A 45 -2.26 -0.24 -5.05
CA LEU A 45 -2.79 0.16 -3.75
C LEU A 45 -4.31 0.31 -3.86
N TYR A 46 -5.03 0.14 -2.75
CA TYR A 46 -6.42 0.59 -2.68
C TYR A 46 -6.46 2.11 -2.78
N GLN A 47 -7.40 2.62 -3.56
CA GLN A 47 -7.56 4.04 -3.78
C GLN A 47 -8.34 4.67 -2.61
N PRO A 48 -7.80 5.72 -1.96
CA PRO A 48 -8.57 6.51 -1.02
C PRO A 48 -9.51 7.50 -1.72
N VAL A 49 -10.50 8.01 -0.99
CA VAL A 49 -11.44 9.06 -1.44
C VAL A 49 -10.72 10.31 -1.98
N SER A 50 -9.49 10.57 -1.54
CA SER A 50 -8.63 11.66 -2.04
C SER A 50 -8.07 11.45 -3.45
N GLY A 51 -8.31 10.29 -4.06
CA GLY A 51 -7.74 9.85 -5.33
C GLY A 51 -6.36 9.19 -5.17
N CYS A 52 -5.79 8.76 -6.29
CA CYS A 52 -4.46 8.15 -6.31
C CYS A 52 -3.35 9.13 -5.92
N PRO A 53 -2.28 8.64 -5.28
CA PRO A 53 -1.05 9.40 -5.11
C PRO A 53 -0.56 9.93 -6.46
N ASN A 54 0.00 11.14 -6.49
CA ASN A 54 0.38 11.80 -7.74
C ASN A 54 1.80 12.34 -7.75
N SER A 55 2.56 12.13 -6.67
CA SER A 55 3.97 12.54 -6.62
C SER A 55 4.84 11.68 -7.54
N HIS A 56 5.35 12.33 -8.58
CA HIS A 56 6.44 11.85 -9.45
C HIS A 56 6.17 10.59 -10.29
N ILE A 57 5.02 9.94 -10.11
CA ILE A 57 4.59 8.75 -10.85
C ILE A 57 3.10 8.90 -11.20
N MET A 58 2.72 8.47 -12.40
CA MET A 58 1.30 8.34 -12.74
C MET A 58 0.81 6.94 -12.37
N PHE A 59 -0.20 6.90 -11.50
CA PHE A 59 -0.97 5.69 -11.22
C PHE A 59 -2.10 5.57 -12.26
N GLU A 60 -2.23 4.39 -12.84
CA GLU A 60 -3.44 4.03 -13.57
C GLU A 60 -4.52 3.62 -12.59
N THR A 61 -5.78 3.89 -12.94
CA THR A 61 -6.92 3.57 -12.08
C THR A 61 -7.66 2.34 -12.58
N GLY A 62 -8.09 1.50 -11.64
CA GLY A 62 -8.99 0.38 -11.91
C GLY A 62 -10.05 0.25 -10.83
N TRP A 63 -11.03 -0.62 -11.04
CA TRP A 63 -12.04 -0.93 -10.04
C TRP A 63 -12.58 -2.36 -10.19
N ARG A 64 -12.95 -2.95 -9.05
CA ARG A 64 -13.69 -4.21 -8.93
C ARG A 64 -14.99 -3.92 -8.20
N TYR A 65 -16.09 -4.39 -8.77
CA TYR A 65 -17.40 -4.45 -8.13
C TYR A 65 -17.65 -5.91 -7.76
N HIS A 66 -17.90 -6.13 -6.48
CA HIS A 66 -18.34 -7.41 -5.93
C HIS A 66 -19.84 -7.34 -5.65
N ASP A 67 -20.53 -8.36 -6.14
CA ASP A 67 -21.92 -8.69 -5.89
C ASP A 67 -21.90 -9.74 -4.77
N ASP A 68 -21.94 -9.29 -3.51
CA ASP A 68 -21.46 -10.10 -2.37
C ASP A 68 -22.50 -11.16 -1.90
N GLU A 69 -23.79 -10.82 -1.70
CA GLU A 69 -24.88 -11.81 -1.52
C GLU A 69 -26.27 -11.15 -1.69
N ASP A 70 -27.26 -11.85 -2.26
CA ASP A 70 -28.62 -11.31 -2.47
C ASP A 70 -29.65 -11.63 -1.35
N THR A 71 -29.30 -12.47 -0.37
CA THR A 71 -30.31 -13.01 0.58
C THR A 71 -30.09 -12.71 2.06
N THR A 72 -28.85 -12.55 2.55
CA THR A 72 -28.55 -12.23 3.96
C THR A 72 -27.49 -11.13 4.16
N GLN A 73 -27.51 -10.15 3.28
CA GLN A 73 -26.59 -9.01 3.15
C GLN A 73 -26.14 -8.36 4.46
N ASN A 74 -24.87 -8.57 4.80
CA ASN A 74 -24.29 -8.06 6.02
C ASN A 74 -22.84 -7.57 5.89
N ASN A 75 -22.41 -7.12 4.71
CA ASN A 75 -21.16 -6.39 4.54
C ASN A 75 -21.01 -5.34 5.66
N SER A 76 -19.83 -5.24 6.28
CA SER A 76 -19.63 -4.34 7.40
C SER A 76 -18.28 -3.65 7.30
N TRP A 77 -18.18 -2.40 7.75
CA TRP A 77 -16.96 -1.64 7.60
C TRP A 77 -16.82 -0.56 8.67
N SER A 78 -15.61 -0.04 8.81
CA SER A 78 -15.33 1.04 9.74
C SER A 78 -16.14 2.30 9.42
N SER A 79 -16.80 2.87 10.44
CA SER A 79 -17.52 4.14 10.29
C SER A 79 -16.54 5.26 9.89
N GLY A 80 -16.85 5.98 8.82
CA GLY A 80 -15.98 7.05 8.31
C GLY A 80 -14.70 6.55 7.63
N HIS A 81 -14.69 5.33 7.10
CA HIS A 81 -13.58 4.83 6.29
C HIS A 81 -13.28 5.73 5.08
N HIS A 82 -12.05 5.66 4.56
CA HIS A 82 -11.58 6.51 3.47
C HIS A 82 -11.38 5.79 2.13
N LEU A 83 -11.87 4.56 1.97
CA LEU A 83 -11.87 3.84 0.69
C LEU A 83 -12.71 4.58 -0.36
N ALA A 84 -12.19 4.73 -1.57
CA ALA A 84 -12.89 5.39 -2.67
C ALA A 84 -14.11 4.61 -3.17
N GLY A 85 -15.12 5.34 -3.65
CA GLY A 85 -16.37 4.80 -4.19
C GLY A 85 -17.58 5.49 -3.57
N ASP A 86 -18.73 5.41 -4.24
CA ASP A 86 -20.00 5.72 -3.59
C ASP A 86 -20.23 4.70 -2.48
N THR A 87 -20.68 5.20 -1.32
CA THR A 87 -20.68 4.49 -0.03
C THR A 87 -20.97 3.01 -0.19
N HIS A 88 -19.97 2.19 0.15
CA HIS A 88 -20.13 0.76 0.34
C HIS A 88 -21.44 0.49 1.06
N ASN A 89 -22.18 -0.51 0.60
CA ASN A 89 -23.49 -0.81 1.12
C ASN A 89 -23.52 -2.25 1.64
N LYS A 90 -24.65 -2.63 2.26
CA LYS A 90 -24.78 -3.95 2.87
C LYS A 90 -24.76 -5.10 1.87
N VAL A 91 -25.07 -4.82 0.61
CA VAL A 91 -25.26 -5.76 -0.50
C VAL A 91 -24.04 -5.83 -1.40
N ASP A 92 -23.56 -4.68 -1.87
CA ASP A 92 -22.49 -4.59 -2.86
C ASP A 92 -21.31 -3.79 -2.33
N SER A 93 -20.13 -4.18 -2.78
CA SER A 93 -18.90 -3.47 -2.51
C SER A 93 -18.17 -3.13 -3.80
N LYS A 94 -17.59 -1.92 -3.87
CA LYS A 94 -16.84 -1.47 -5.02
C LYS A 94 -15.51 -0.87 -4.61
N PHE A 95 -14.43 -1.57 -4.93
CA PHE A 95 -13.08 -1.16 -4.62
C PHE A 95 -12.41 -0.55 -5.84
N TYR A 96 -11.71 0.55 -5.60
CA TYR A 96 -10.91 1.24 -6.60
C TYR A 96 -9.43 1.04 -6.30
N PHE A 97 -8.62 1.02 -7.35
CA PHE A 97 -7.20 0.72 -7.27
C PHE A 97 -6.37 1.79 -7.95
N CYS A 98 -5.24 2.09 -7.34
CA CYS A 98 -4.17 2.88 -7.92
C CYS A 98 -3.02 1.94 -8.27
N THR A 99 -2.74 1.79 -9.56
CA THR A 99 -1.75 0.84 -10.07
C THR A 99 -0.58 1.54 -10.72
N GLN A 100 0.61 1.32 -10.16
CA GLN A 100 1.87 1.72 -10.76
C GLN A 100 2.33 0.64 -11.74
N VAL A 101 2.09 0.88 -13.03
CA VAL A 101 2.39 -0.09 -14.11
C VAL A 101 3.84 -0.06 -14.60
N SER A 102 4.60 0.98 -14.22
CA SER A 102 6.00 1.12 -14.61
C SER A 102 6.87 1.57 -13.44
N SER A 103 8.10 1.08 -13.43
CA SER A 103 9.12 1.57 -12.49
C SER A 103 9.83 2.78 -13.07
N ILE A 104 10.09 3.80 -12.24
CA ILE A 104 10.96 4.91 -12.65
C ILE A 104 12.39 4.38 -12.85
N ALA A 105 12.84 4.36 -14.10
CA ALA A 105 14.23 4.21 -14.46
C ALA A 105 14.96 5.57 -14.25
N GLY A 106 15.55 5.81 -13.07
CA GLY A 106 16.42 6.97 -12.82
C GLY A 106 17.12 6.97 -11.46
N VAL A 107 18.14 7.83 -11.31
CA VAL A 107 19.15 7.88 -10.21
C VAL A 107 18.60 7.83 -8.76
N TYR A 108 17.32 8.06 -8.53
CA TYR A 108 16.68 8.09 -7.21
C TYR A 108 15.92 6.80 -6.83
N HIS A 109 16.26 5.65 -7.41
CA HIS A 109 15.61 4.38 -7.06
C HIS A 109 15.76 4.09 -5.56
N ARG A 110 14.65 3.83 -4.88
CA ARG A 110 14.64 3.38 -3.49
C ARG A 110 13.99 2.02 -3.39
N ASN A 111 14.57 1.13 -2.59
CA ASN A 111 13.90 -0.10 -2.21
C ASN A 111 12.74 0.21 -1.27
N TRP A 112 11.73 -0.66 -1.27
CA TRP A 112 10.68 -0.60 -0.27
C TRP A 112 11.29 -0.70 1.13
N PRO A 113 10.86 0.14 2.08
CA PRO A 113 11.39 0.11 3.43
C PRO A 113 11.05 -1.20 4.14
N VAL A 114 11.98 -1.74 4.92
CA VAL A 114 11.70 -2.88 5.81
C VAL A 114 10.57 -2.55 6.76
N GLY A 115 9.69 -3.51 7.05
CA GLY A 115 8.50 -3.24 7.85
C GLY A 115 7.55 -4.42 7.96
N ASN A 116 6.33 -4.12 8.38
CA ASN A 116 5.25 -5.08 8.54
C ASN A 116 3.96 -4.57 7.87
N TYR A 117 3.79 -4.89 6.59
CA TYR A 117 2.65 -4.42 5.80
C TYR A 117 2.53 -5.20 4.48
N CYS A 118 1.35 -5.13 3.88
CA CYS A 118 1.07 -5.68 2.56
C CYS A 118 0.68 -4.59 1.55
N ILE A 119 0.85 -4.91 0.28
CA ILE A 119 0.37 -4.16 -0.88
C ILE A 119 -0.29 -5.14 -1.86
N LEU A 120 -1.11 -4.62 -2.77
CA LEU A 120 -1.69 -5.42 -3.85
C LEU A 120 -0.60 -5.72 -4.89
N LYS A 121 -0.50 -6.98 -5.31
CA LYS A 121 0.49 -7.39 -6.30
C LYS A 121 0.11 -6.83 -7.66
N TYR A 122 1.11 -6.31 -8.40
CA TYR A 122 0.96 -6.06 -9.83
C TYR A 122 2.26 -6.45 -10.54
N GLY A 123 2.21 -7.49 -11.38
CA GLY A 123 3.42 -8.07 -11.96
C GLY A 123 4.15 -8.93 -10.93
N THR A 124 5.41 -8.62 -10.63
CA THR A 124 6.23 -9.37 -9.66
C THR A 124 6.27 -8.63 -8.33
N CYS A 125 6.23 -9.37 -7.21
CA CYS A 125 6.39 -8.74 -5.89
C CYS A 125 7.74 -8.01 -5.77
N PRO A 126 7.77 -6.80 -5.19
CA PRO A 126 9.02 -6.10 -4.95
C PRO A 126 9.97 -6.90 -4.04
N SER A 127 11.27 -6.62 -4.13
CA SER A 127 12.27 -7.30 -3.31
C SER A 127 11.98 -7.16 -1.81
N GLY A 128 12.03 -8.30 -1.09
CA GLY A 128 11.72 -8.39 0.34
C GLY A 128 10.26 -8.73 0.66
N PHE A 129 9.38 -8.76 -0.33
CA PHE A 129 8.00 -9.23 -0.15
C PHE A 129 7.85 -10.70 -0.52
N ASN A 130 6.98 -11.38 0.21
CA ASN A 130 6.48 -12.71 -0.09
C ASN A 130 5.07 -12.59 -0.69
N GLU A 131 4.73 -13.52 -1.58
CA GLU A 131 3.45 -13.55 -2.26
C GLU A 131 2.40 -14.35 -1.47
N GLY A 132 1.15 -13.93 -1.61
CA GLY A 132 -0.03 -14.64 -1.14
C GLY A 132 -1.28 -14.21 -1.90
N SER A 133 -2.41 -14.79 -1.54
CA SER A 133 -3.70 -14.49 -2.17
C SER A 133 -4.85 -14.65 -1.20
N ILE A 134 -5.93 -13.95 -1.51
CA ILE A 134 -7.24 -14.15 -0.88
C ILE A 134 -8.23 -14.44 -2.02
N ASN A 135 -9.06 -15.45 -1.82
CA ASN A 135 -10.15 -15.84 -2.69
C ASN A 135 -11.48 -15.42 -2.06
N TRP A 136 -12.29 -14.72 -2.83
CA TRP A 136 -13.69 -14.44 -2.56
C TRP A 136 -14.53 -15.33 -3.47
N ASP A 137 -15.40 -16.13 -2.87
CA ASP A 137 -16.44 -16.90 -3.56
C ASP A 137 -17.68 -15.99 -3.69
N ASP A 138 -17.66 -15.12 -4.72
CA ASP A 138 -18.68 -14.10 -4.96
C ASP A 138 -19.93 -14.70 -5.66
N GLU A 139 -21.15 -14.19 -5.39
CA GLU A 139 -22.37 -14.83 -5.88
C GLU A 139 -22.39 -14.84 -7.42
N ASN A 140 -22.67 -16.04 -7.95
CA ASN A 140 -22.50 -16.42 -9.34
C ASN A 140 -23.38 -15.59 -10.31
N SER A 141 -22.94 -14.40 -10.77
CA SER A 141 -22.95 -13.96 -12.18
C SER A 141 -22.86 -12.45 -12.48
N ALA A 142 -22.90 -11.52 -11.51
CA ALA A 142 -23.00 -10.08 -11.82
C ALA A 142 -21.78 -9.22 -11.48
N ASN A 143 -20.67 -9.82 -11.06
CA ASN A 143 -19.46 -9.09 -10.75
C ASN A 143 -18.91 -8.30 -11.95
N LYS A 144 -18.46 -7.06 -11.74
CA LYS A 144 -17.95 -6.17 -12.81
C LYS A 144 -16.54 -5.67 -12.51
N LYS A 145 -15.80 -5.30 -13.55
CA LYS A 145 -14.45 -4.76 -13.42
C LYS A 145 -14.14 -3.79 -14.54
N GLY A 146 -13.18 -2.88 -14.31
CA GLY A 146 -12.70 -1.97 -15.34
C GLY A 146 -11.36 -1.31 -14.98
N GLY A 147 -10.67 -0.80 -16.00
CA GLY A 147 -9.37 -0.15 -15.84
C GLY A 147 -8.24 -1.14 -15.47
N THR A 148 -7.23 -0.63 -14.78
CA THR A 148 -6.00 -1.38 -14.47
C THR A 148 -6.07 -1.99 -13.08
N LEU A 149 -6.19 -3.31 -13.02
CA LEU A 149 -6.40 -4.07 -11.78
C LEU A 149 -5.10 -4.65 -11.23
N PRO A 150 -5.03 -4.89 -9.91
CA PRO A 150 -4.02 -5.77 -9.33
C PRO A 150 -3.97 -7.12 -10.05
N SER A 151 -2.84 -7.82 -9.95
CA SER A 151 -2.75 -9.23 -10.33
C SER A 151 -3.79 -10.03 -9.57
N GLY A 152 -4.57 -10.81 -10.31
CA GLY A 152 -5.68 -11.57 -9.76
C GLY A 152 -6.44 -12.35 -10.83
N THR A 153 -7.36 -13.18 -10.38
CA THR A 153 -8.41 -13.79 -11.19
C THR A 153 -9.69 -13.00 -10.92
N TYR A 154 -10.36 -12.54 -11.96
CA TYR A 154 -11.57 -11.73 -11.83
C TYR A 154 -12.62 -12.28 -12.79
N GLU A 155 -13.00 -13.54 -12.57
CA GLU A 155 -14.04 -14.19 -13.37
C GLU A 155 -15.41 -13.79 -12.82
N ALA A 156 -16.47 -14.38 -13.40
CA ALA A 156 -17.84 -14.05 -13.03
C ALA A 156 -18.27 -14.63 -11.66
N SER A 157 -17.61 -15.70 -11.20
CA SER A 157 -17.98 -16.50 -10.01
C SER A 157 -16.91 -16.53 -8.90
N ASP A 158 -15.69 -16.12 -9.20
CA ASP A 158 -14.60 -16.15 -8.23
C ASP A 158 -13.69 -14.95 -8.45
N THR A 159 -13.34 -14.29 -7.34
CA THR A 159 -12.31 -13.26 -7.31
C THR A 159 -11.14 -13.73 -6.49
N ILE A 160 -9.97 -13.87 -7.12
CA ILE A 160 -8.69 -14.06 -6.41
C ILE A 160 -7.88 -12.79 -6.57
N ILE A 161 -7.48 -12.17 -5.46
CA ILE A 161 -6.54 -11.04 -5.48
C ILE A 161 -5.21 -11.50 -4.88
N TYR A 162 -4.12 -11.22 -5.59
CA TYR A 162 -2.78 -11.50 -5.10
C TYR A 162 -2.18 -10.31 -4.36
N TYR A 163 -1.41 -10.61 -3.33
CA TYR A 163 -0.77 -9.65 -2.44
C TYR A 163 0.73 -9.88 -2.37
N CYS A 164 1.43 -8.82 -2.03
CA CYS A 164 2.83 -8.85 -1.65
C CYS A 164 2.91 -8.36 -0.21
N CYS A 165 3.37 -9.21 0.70
CA CYS A 165 3.49 -8.90 2.12
C CYS A 165 4.93 -9.01 2.62
N ARG A 166 5.33 -8.14 3.55
CA ARG A 166 6.63 -8.22 4.22
C ARG A 166 6.47 -8.07 5.73
N SER A 167 7.33 -8.73 6.48
CA SER A 167 7.38 -8.71 7.95
C SER A 167 8.82 -8.68 8.48
N ASP A 168 9.74 -8.14 7.68
CA ASP A 168 11.17 -8.05 7.97
C ASP A 168 11.56 -6.80 8.76
N GLY A 169 10.59 -6.09 9.34
CA GLY A 169 10.78 -4.97 10.25
C GLY A 169 9.65 -4.83 11.27
N LEU A 170 9.93 -4.10 12.36
CA LEU A 170 8.92 -3.79 13.38
C LEU A 170 7.98 -2.69 12.86
N ASN A 171 6.67 -2.89 13.00
CA ASN A 171 5.64 -1.91 12.65
C ASN A 171 5.82 -0.57 13.40
N ALA A 172 6.36 -0.58 14.63
CA ALA A 172 6.63 0.65 15.39
C ALA A 172 7.77 1.51 14.82
N ASN A 173 8.67 0.95 14.01
CA ASN A 173 9.76 1.70 13.40
C ASN A 173 9.23 2.49 12.21
N LYS A 174 9.21 3.82 12.32
CA LYS A 174 8.70 4.68 11.25
C LYS A 174 9.45 4.49 9.93
N VAL A 175 8.70 4.32 8.84
CA VAL A 175 9.23 4.24 7.47
C VAL A 175 8.92 5.50 6.67
N PHE A 176 9.58 5.66 5.53
CA PHE A 176 9.41 6.82 4.66
C PHE A 176 8.64 6.44 3.39
N PHE A 177 7.48 7.06 3.21
CA PHE A 177 6.68 7.05 1.98
C PHE A 177 6.35 8.48 1.55
N PRO A 178 5.98 8.72 0.29
CA PRO A 178 5.52 10.04 -0.16
C PRO A 178 4.37 10.58 0.70
N LEU A 179 4.37 11.90 0.93
CA LEU A 179 3.43 12.58 1.82
C LEU A 179 2.43 13.48 1.08
N ASP A 180 2.43 13.46 -0.26
CA ASP A 180 1.63 14.35 -1.12
C ASP A 180 0.13 14.09 -1.02
N LYS A 181 -0.23 12.82 -0.81
CA LYS A 181 -1.62 12.36 -0.78
C LYS A 181 -1.78 11.24 0.24
N PRO A 182 -2.96 11.13 0.85
CA PRO A 182 -3.31 9.95 1.61
C PRO A 182 -3.18 8.67 0.79
N PHE A 183 -2.87 7.56 1.45
CA PHE A 183 -2.77 6.25 0.82
C PHE A 183 -3.10 5.13 1.80
N TYR A 184 -3.31 3.93 1.26
CA TYR A 184 -3.47 2.71 2.03
C TYR A 184 -2.26 1.81 1.94
N LEU A 185 -1.85 1.25 3.07
CA LEU A 185 -1.20 -0.06 3.13
C LEU A 185 -2.16 -1.02 3.81
N LEU A 186 -1.93 -2.31 3.66
CA LEU A 186 -2.72 -3.35 4.30
C LEU A 186 -2.01 -3.84 5.55
N LYS A 187 -2.77 -4.02 6.64
CA LYS A 187 -2.27 -4.64 7.87
C LYS A 187 -1.81 -6.06 7.57
N PHE A 188 -0.76 -6.55 8.23
CA PHE A 188 -0.25 -7.90 7.98
C PHE A 188 -0.25 -8.80 9.23
N THR A 189 0.75 -8.68 10.11
CA THR A 189 0.85 -9.56 11.30
C THR A 189 0.85 -8.82 12.64
N GLY A 190 1.05 -7.50 12.63
CA GLY A 190 0.94 -6.63 13.81
C GLY A 190 0.02 -5.44 13.53
N ASP A 191 0.12 -4.39 14.37
CA ASP A 191 -0.56 -3.12 14.10
C ASP A 191 -0.02 -2.44 12.84
N CYS A 192 -0.71 -1.42 12.37
CA CYS A 192 -0.29 -0.64 11.22
C CYS A 192 1.15 -0.10 11.32
N GLN A 193 1.88 -0.24 10.22
CA GLN A 193 3.23 0.26 10.02
C GLN A 193 3.30 1.77 10.24
N GLN A 194 4.10 2.26 11.18
CA GLN A 194 4.26 3.70 11.39
C GLN A 194 4.98 4.36 10.20
N VAL A 195 4.52 5.54 9.79
CA VAL A 195 5.10 6.32 8.68
C VAL A 195 5.52 7.71 9.19
N TYR A 196 6.72 8.17 8.80
CA TYR A 196 7.19 9.50 9.16
C TYR A 196 6.31 10.59 8.53
N GLY A 197 5.88 11.57 9.33
CA GLY A 197 5.09 12.70 8.84
C GLY A 197 3.63 12.37 8.53
N MET A 198 3.14 11.19 8.94
CA MET A 198 1.75 10.79 8.75
C MET A 198 1.14 10.25 10.04
N THR A 199 -0.17 10.48 10.18
CA THR A 199 -1.02 9.73 11.10
C THR A 199 -1.48 8.44 10.43
N VAL A 200 -1.87 7.45 11.23
CA VAL A 200 -2.43 6.20 10.72
C VAL A 200 -3.73 5.87 11.44
N GLN A 201 -4.75 5.50 10.66
CA GLN A 201 -6.02 4.99 11.13
C GLN A 201 -6.20 3.56 10.59
N GLU A 202 -6.40 2.60 11.49
CA GLU A 202 -6.82 1.26 11.10
C GLU A 202 -8.31 1.28 10.75
N GLU A 203 -8.64 0.73 9.60
CA GLU A 203 -10.00 0.57 9.09
C GLU A 203 -10.19 -0.88 8.69
N PHE A 204 -11.43 -1.36 8.66
CA PHE A 204 -11.75 -2.71 8.19
C PHE A 204 -12.89 -2.69 7.19
N PHE A 205 -12.91 -3.71 6.34
CA PHE A 205 -14.03 -4.10 5.50
C PHE A 205 -14.22 -5.61 5.58
N GLN A 206 -15.38 -5.99 6.09
CA GLN A 206 -15.88 -7.34 6.13
C GLN A 206 -16.83 -7.55 4.95
N PHE A 207 -16.47 -8.51 4.12
CA PHE A 207 -17.29 -9.07 3.07
C PHE A 207 -18.19 -10.14 3.70
N ASP A 208 -19.47 -10.11 3.37
CA ASP A 208 -20.42 -11.17 3.69
C ASP A 208 -20.57 -12.00 2.41
N ASP A 209 -19.80 -13.08 2.31
CA ASP A 209 -19.73 -13.91 1.11
C ASP A 209 -20.72 -15.09 1.18
N GLN A 210 -20.85 -15.86 0.09
CA GLN A 210 -21.98 -16.79 -0.09
C GLN A 210 -22.13 -17.79 1.08
N ASN A 211 -23.28 -17.76 1.77
CA ASN A 211 -23.54 -18.57 2.98
C ASN A 211 -23.74 -20.08 2.73
N THR A 212 -23.77 -20.53 1.46
CA THR A 212 -23.86 -21.94 1.08
C THR A 212 -22.74 -22.34 0.13
N ASN A 213 -21.95 -23.36 0.52
CA ASN A 213 -20.78 -23.88 -0.20
C ASN A 213 -19.64 -22.86 -0.40
N ASN A 214 -19.35 -22.06 0.62
CA ASN A 214 -18.29 -21.06 0.60
C ASN A 214 -16.90 -21.66 0.27
N HIS A 215 -16.28 -21.17 -0.79
CA HIS A 215 -14.93 -21.50 -1.25
C HIS A 215 -13.90 -20.37 -0.98
N GLY A 216 -14.26 -19.42 -0.10
CA GLY A 216 -13.35 -18.42 0.46
C GLY A 216 -12.09 -19.08 1.02
N SER A 217 -10.93 -18.54 0.67
CA SER A 217 -9.65 -19.10 1.13
C SER A 217 -8.51 -18.10 1.07
N CYS A 218 -7.58 -18.22 2.02
CA CYS A 218 -6.33 -17.47 2.03
C CYS A 218 -5.14 -18.39 1.79
N HIS A 219 -4.13 -17.92 1.05
CA HIS A 219 -2.90 -18.66 0.78
C HIS A 219 -1.67 -17.76 0.87
N GLY A 220 -0.54 -18.31 1.33
CA GLY A 220 0.75 -17.61 1.34
C GLY A 220 0.78 -16.37 2.26
N ALA A 221 1.54 -15.35 1.87
CA ALA A 221 1.65 -14.11 2.63
C ALA A 221 0.60 -13.10 2.13
N HIS A 222 -0.51 -12.99 2.86
CA HIS A 222 -1.66 -12.13 2.56
C HIS A 222 -1.94 -11.15 3.73
N PRO A 223 -2.70 -10.07 3.52
CA PRO A 223 -3.10 -9.15 4.57
C PRO A 223 -3.74 -9.83 5.78
N TYR A 224 -3.72 -9.14 6.92
CA TYR A 224 -4.45 -9.56 8.10
C TYR A 224 -5.93 -9.69 7.75
N ASP A 225 -6.42 -10.91 7.89
CA ASP A 225 -7.79 -11.30 7.63
C ASP A 225 -8.27 -12.22 8.75
N THR A 226 -9.46 -11.97 9.29
CA THR A 226 -10.08 -12.78 10.35
C THR A 226 -11.16 -13.75 9.85
N GLY A 227 -11.46 -13.70 8.55
CA GLY A 227 -12.47 -14.47 7.83
C GLY A 227 -11.92 -15.27 6.65
N CYS A 228 -10.67 -15.76 6.74
CA CYS A 228 -10.03 -16.46 5.63
C CYS A 228 -10.83 -17.63 5.04
N ASP A 229 -11.59 -18.35 5.86
CA ASP A 229 -12.38 -19.52 5.43
C ASP A 229 -13.88 -19.18 5.23
N LYS A 230 -14.29 -17.94 5.53
CA LYS A 230 -15.64 -17.38 5.35
C LYS A 230 -15.68 -15.90 5.76
N ASP A 231 -16.39 -15.08 5.01
CA ASP A 231 -16.64 -13.67 5.30
C ASP A 231 -15.33 -12.89 5.51
N GLN A 232 -14.52 -12.80 4.44
CA GLN A 232 -13.21 -12.14 4.46
C GLN A 232 -13.31 -10.80 5.20
N ASN A 233 -12.42 -10.54 6.13
CA ASN A 233 -12.43 -9.30 6.90
C ASN A 233 -11.04 -8.66 6.86
N LEU A 234 -10.88 -7.80 5.86
CA LEU A 234 -9.62 -7.13 5.55
C LEU A 234 -9.42 -5.90 6.40
N HIS A 235 -8.19 -5.76 6.93
CA HIS A 235 -7.77 -4.58 7.68
C HIS A 235 -6.82 -3.70 6.86
N PHE A 236 -7.18 -2.44 6.78
CA PHE A 236 -6.52 -1.37 6.05
C PHE A 236 -5.85 -0.40 7.03
N CYS A 237 -4.73 0.17 6.62
CA CYS A 237 -4.04 1.23 7.32
C CYS A 237 -4.10 2.47 6.44
N TYR A 238 -5.00 3.40 6.77
CA TYR A 238 -5.13 4.68 6.10
C TYR A 238 -4.09 5.66 6.65
N TYR A 239 -3.25 6.22 5.77
CA TYR A 239 -2.25 7.21 6.14
C TYR A 239 -2.61 8.56 5.54
N GLU A 240 -2.57 9.61 6.35
CA GLU A 240 -2.68 10.99 5.91
C GLU A 240 -1.62 11.88 6.58
N ALA A 241 -1.33 13.04 5.99
CA ALA A 241 -0.27 13.91 6.50
C ALA A 241 -0.58 14.39 7.93
N ASP A 242 0.42 14.31 8.82
CA ASP A 242 0.32 14.85 10.17
C ASP A 242 0.44 16.38 10.12
N HIS A 243 -0.70 17.05 10.00
CA HIS A 243 -0.79 18.50 9.96
C HIS A 243 -0.46 19.18 11.30
N GLN A 244 -0.30 18.44 12.40
CA GLN A 244 0.06 18.99 13.71
C GLN A 244 1.56 19.01 13.99
N ASN A 245 2.37 18.25 13.24
CA ASN A 245 3.84 18.28 13.31
C ASN A 245 4.46 18.91 12.06
N SER A 246 4.35 20.24 11.95
CA SER A 246 4.85 21.03 10.80
C SER A 246 6.38 21.03 10.61
N VAL A 247 7.14 20.40 11.50
CA VAL A 247 8.62 20.41 11.51
C VAL A 247 9.23 19.57 10.37
N ILE A 248 8.44 18.71 9.72
CA ILE A 248 8.91 17.86 8.61
C ILE A 248 8.82 18.56 7.24
N PHE A 249 8.13 19.71 7.17
CA PHE A 249 7.87 20.44 5.92
C PHE A 249 8.68 21.74 5.76
N GLY A 250 9.71 21.95 6.59
CA GLY A 250 10.60 23.11 6.59
C GLY A 250 11.92 22.87 5.85
#